data_AF-A0A6A4Z877-F1
#
_entry.id   AF-A0A6A4Z877-F1
#
_cell.length_a   1.000
_cell.length_b   1.000
_cell.length_c   1.000
_cell.angle_alpha   90.00
_cell.angle_beta   90.00
_cell.angle_gamma   90.00
#
_symmetry.space_group_name_H-M   'P 1'
#
loop_
_entity.id
_entity.type
_entity.pdbx_description
1 polymer ?
#
loop_
_entity_poly.entity_id
_entity_poly.type
_entity_poly.pdbx_seq_one_letter_code
_entity_poly.pdbx_strand_id
1 'polypeptide(L)'
;MFISCGGSKTSQQNVVAGSVLVFQEERVAYKLFRTLLLRFFYRHRFIYRVSCKGKVSHQVLESVWLGYVATFWDKYAQYDKSQILNVDETAIFYDMPPGKTLAEIGMDARCLTEKSTLTD
;
A
#
# COMPACT_ATOMS: atom_id res chain seq x y z
N MET A 1 -11.70 63.87 -24.62
CA MET A 1 -11.04 63.48 -23.36
C MET A 1 -11.18 61.97 -23.20
N PHE A 2 -10.18 61.19 -23.61
CA PHE A 2 -10.16 59.74 -23.42
C PHE A 2 -8.96 59.43 -22.53
N ILE A 3 -9.23 59.05 -21.28
CA ILE A 3 -8.19 58.61 -20.35
C ILE A 3 -7.81 57.19 -20.75
N SER A 4 -6.60 57.04 -21.28
CA SER A 4 -5.97 55.74 -21.47
C SER A 4 -5.54 55.21 -20.11
N CYS A 5 -6.26 54.22 -19.57
CA CYS A 5 -5.81 53.47 -18.41
C CYS A 5 -4.81 52.41 -18.86
N GLY A 6 -3.52 52.78 -18.90
CA GLY A 6 -2.42 51.84 -18.86
C GLY A 6 -2.24 51.31 -17.44
N GLY A 7 -2.47 50.02 -17.23
CA GLY A 7 -2.28 49.34 -15.94
C GLY A 7 -1.78 47.92 -16.13
N SER A 8 -0.50 47.71 -15.85
CA SER A 8 0.31 46.49 -15.78
C SER A 8 -0.40 45.13 -15.72
N LYS A 9 -0.18 44.29 -16.74
CA LYS A 9 -0.43 42.83 -16.70
C LYS A 9 0.69 42.02 -16.01
N THR A 10 1.65 42.65 -15.33
CA THR A 10 2.87 42.00 -14.81
C THR A 10 2.72 41.30 -13.46
N SER A 11 1.58 41.40 -12.76
CA SER A 11 1.44 40.83 -11.41
C SER A 11 0.87 39.40 -11.37
N GLN A 12 0.06 38.99 -12.34
CA GLN A 12 -0.59 37.66 -12.29
C GLN A 12 0.27 36.51 -12.86
N GLN A 13 1.16 36.78 -13.81
CA GLN A 13 2.02 35.73 -14.39
C GLN A 13 3.14 35.25 -13.44
N ASN A 14 3.64 36.13 -12.56
CA ASN A 14 4.72 35.80 -11.63
C ASN A 14 4.27 34.92 -10.45
N VAL A 15 3.01 35.02 -10.01
CA VAL A 15 2.48 34.21 -8.89
C VAL A 15 2.29 32.74 -9.29
N VAL A 16 1.89 32.50 -10.53
CA VAL A 16 1.69 31.13 -11.06
C VAL A 16 3.03 30.44 -11.33
N ALA A 17 4.02 31.16 -11.87
CA ALA A 17 5.35 30.61 -12.07
C ALA A 17 6.06 30.30 -10.72
N GLY A 18 5.95 31.19 -9.73
CA GLY A 18 6.54 30.97 -8.40
C GLY A 18 5.94 29.78 -7.65
N SER A 19 4.62 29.61 -7.70
CA SER A 19 3.94 28.47 -7.05
C SER A 19 4.31 27.14 -7.71
N VAL A 20 4.35 27.06 -9.04
CA VAL A 20 4.75 25.84 -9.77
C VAL A 20 6.19 25.41 -9.45
N LEU A 21 7.12 26.36 -9.34
CA LEU A 21 8.52 26.08 -8.99
C LEU A 21 8.67 25.54 -7.55
N VAL A 22 7.94 26.13 -6.59
CA VAL A 22 7.93 25.66 -5.18
C VAL A 22 7.38 24.23 -5.08
N PHE A 23 6.28 23.92 -5.77
CA PHE A 23 5.72 22.55 -5.78
C PHE A 23 6.68 21.54 -6.44
N GLN A 24 7.53 21.97 -7.37
CA GLN A 24 8.49 21.09 -8.03
C GLN A 24 9.67 20.76 -7.12
N GLU A 25 10.17 21.76 -6.38
CA GLU A 25 11.23 21.58 -5.39
C GLU A 25 10.77 20.73 -4.20
N GLU A 26 9.54 20.94 -3.71
CA GLU A 26 8.93 20.12 -2.66
C GLU A 26 8.78 18.64 -3.09
N ARG A 27 8.37 18.39 -4.34
CA ARG A 27 8.31 17.03 -4.92
C ARG A 27 9.69 16.37 -4.98
N VAL A 28 10.76 17.13 -5.23
CA VAL A 28 12.13 16.61 -5.25
C VAL A 28 12.60 16.30 -3.83
N ALA A 29 12.42 17.22 -2.88
CA ALA A 29 12.75 17.03 -1.48
C ALA A 29 12.04 15.81 -0.88
N TYR A 30 10.73 15.66 -1.14
CA TYR A 30 9.94 14.51 -0.71
C TYR A 30 10.49 13.19 -1.25
N LYS A 31 10.85 13.14 -2.54
CA LYS A 31 11.41 11.92 -3.16
C LYS A 31 12.73 11.52 -2.55
N LEU A 32 13.62 12.48 -2.29
CA LEU A 32 14.92 12.22 -1.67
C LEU A 32 14.76 11.70 -0.24
N PHE A 33 13.92 12.37 0.55
CA PHE A 33 13.62 11.97 1.93
C PHE A 33 13.00 10.57 1.99
N ARG A 34 11.99 10.29 1.16
CA ARG A 34 11.38 8.95 1.05
C ARG A 34 12.42 7.89 0.69
N THR A 35 13.33 8.19 -0.23
CA THR A 35 14.39 7.26 -0.65
C THR A 35 15.35 6.96 0.49
N LEU A 36 15.75 7.97 1.27
CA LEU A 36 16.60 7.81 2.44
C LEU A 36 15.93 6.91 3.49
N LEU A 37 14.66 7.17 3.81
CA LEU A 37 13.88 6.35 4.74
C LEU A 37 13.78 4.89 4.27
N LEU A 38 13.46 4.66 3.01
CA LEU A 38 13.35 3.29 2.49
C LEU A 38 14.67 2.53 2.54
N ARG A 39 15.80 3.21 2.28
CA ARG A 39 17.14 2.59 2.41
C ARG A 39 17.48 2.28 3.87
N PHE A 40 17.07 3.13 4.81
CA PHE A 40 17.19 2.87 6.24
C PHE A 40 16.39 1.63 6.65
N PHE A 41 15.10 1.59 6.33
CA PHE A 41 14.22 0.46 6.65
C PHE A 41 14.74 -0.86 6.05
N TYR A 42 15.15 -0.85 4.79
CA TYR A 42 15.72 -2.03 4.14
C TYR A 42 16.98 -2.54 4.88
N ARG A 43 17.87 -1.64 5.31
CA ARG A 43 19.06 -2.02 6.09
C ARG A 43 18.71 -2.63 7.45
N HIS A 44 17.65 -2.14 8.07
CA HIS A 44 17.12 -2.67 9.33
C HIS A 44 16.15 -3.84 9.14
N ARG A 45 16.19 -4.51 7.98
CA ARG A 45 15.41 -5.72 7.68
C ARG A 45 13.89 -5.48 7.70
N PHE A 46 13.43 -4.28 7.35
CA PHE A 46 12.03 -4.01 7.09
C PHE A 46 11.73 -4.10 5.60
N ILE A 47 10.62 -4.76 5.27
CA ILE A 47 10.13 -4.92 3.91
C ILE A 47 8.65 -4.54 3.84
N TYR A 48 8.21 -4.08 2.66
CA TYR A 48 6.79 -3.84 2.41
C TYR A 48 6.05 -5.18 2.41
N ARG A 49 5.09 -5.34 3.32
CA ARG A 49 4.23 -6.51 3.43
C ARG A 49 2.77 -6.09 3.41
N VAL A 50 1.93 -6.94 2.83
CA VAL A 50 0.47 -6.77 2.88
C VAL A 50 -0.01 -7.17 4.28
N SER A 51 -0.81 -6.32 4.92
CA SER A 51 -1.40 -6.65 6.22
C SER A 51 -2.44 -7.75 6.04
N CYS A 52 -2.10 -9.00 6.39
CA CYS A 52 -3.06 -10.09 6.38
C CYS A 52 -3.72 -10.19 7.75
N LYS A 53 -5.03 -9.92 7.83
CA LYS A 53 -5.81 -10.23 9.05
C LYS A 53 -6.08 -11.73 9.09
N GLY A 54 -5.14 -12.50 9.65
CA GLY A 54 -5.35 -13.93 9.91
C GLY A 54 -6.46 -14.13 10.94
N LYS A 55 -7.54 -14.82 10.56
CA LYS A 55 -8.63 -15.22 11.48
C LYS A 55 -8.22 -16.38 12.40
N VAL A 56 -7.17 -17.11 12.05
CA VAL A 56 -6.67 -18.32 12.72
C VAL A 56 -5.15 -18.31 12.81
N SER A 57 -4.56 -19.13 13.70
CA SER A 57 -3.10 -19.25 13.83
C SER A 57 -2.49 -19.97 12.62
N HIS A 58 -1.20 -19.71 12.34
CA HIS A 58 -0.49 -20.32 11.21
C HIS A 58 -0.47 -21.85 11.28
N GLN A 59 -0.26 -22.40 12.49
CA GLN A 59 -0.21 -23.85 12.72
C GLN A 59 -1.55 -24.54 12.37
N VAL A 60 -2.67 -23.90 12.69
CA VAL A 60 -4.00 -24.41 12.35
C VAL A 60 -4.26 -24.29 10.85
N LEU A 61 -3.79 -23.23 10.21
CA LEU A 61 -3.91 -23.08 8.76
C LEU A 61 -3.13 -24.16 7.99
N GLU A 62 -1.90 -24.45 8.41
CA GLU A 62 -1.07 -25.50 7.79
C GLU A 62 -1.67 -26.90 7.94
N SER A 63 -2.22 -27.24 9.11
CA SER A 63 -2.83 -28.56 9.32
C SER A 63 -4.08 -28.75 8.46
N VAL A 64 -4.93 -27.73 8.35
CA VAL A 64 -6.12 -27.75 7.48
C VAL A 64 -5.71 -27.82 6.01
N TRP A 65 -4.68 -27.05 5.62
CA TRP A 65 -4.19 -27.04 4.25
C TRP A 65 -3.64 -28.40 3.83
N LEU A 66 -2.82 -29.05 4.66
CA LEU A 66 -2.27 -30.39 4.36
C LEU A 66 -3.38 -31.44 4.18
N GLY A 67 -4.39 -31.44 5.06
CA GLY A 67 -5.53 -32.35 4.95
C GLY A 67 -6.37 -32.08 3.69
N TYR A 68 -6.58 -30.82 3.35
CA TYR A 68 -7.27 -30.42 2.12
C TYR A 68 -6.49 -30.85 0.87
N VAL A 69 -5.18 -30.64 0.82
CA VAL A 69 -4.34 -31.01 -0.33
C VAL A 69 -4.36 -32.52 -0.55
N ALA A 70 -4.26 -33.32 0.51
CA ALA A 70 -4.33 -34.77 0.41
C ALA A 70 -5.67 -35.24 -0.18
N THR A 71 -6.79 -34.74 0.35
CA THR A 71 -8.14 -35.11 -0.13
C THR A 71 -8.45 -34.60 -1.53
N PHE A 72 -7.96 -33.41 -1.89
CA PHE A 72 -8.12 -32.83 -3.22
C PHE A 72 -7.43 -33.69 -4.28
N TRP A 73 -6.17 -34.04 -4.06
CA TRP A 73 -5.43 -34.83 -5.04
C TRP A 73 -5.89 -36.29 -5.09
N ASP A 74 -6.29 -36.88 -3.97
CA ASP A 74 -6.90 -38.22 -3.98
C ASP A 74 -8.12 -38.30 -4.91
N LYS A 75 -8.96 -37.26 -4.90
CA LYS A 75 -10.19 -37.21 -5.70
C LYS A 75 -9.99 -36.77 -7.15
N TYR A 76 -9.06 -35.85 -7.41
CA TYR A 76 -8.95 -35.18 -8.70
C TYR A 76 -7.63 -35.45 -9.45
N ALA A 77 -6.72 -36.29 -8.94
CA ALA A 77 -5.44 -36.59 -9.61
C ALA A 77 -5.57 -37.16 -11.03
N GLN A 78 -6.71 -37.77 -11.36
CA GLN A 78 -6.97 -38.33 -12.69
C GLN A 78 -7.29 -37.28 -13.76
N TYR A 79 -7.67 -36.06 -13.37
CA TYR A 79 -7.98 -34.99 -14.32
C TYR A 79 -6.70 -34.30 -14.77
N ASP A 80 -6.65 -33.89 -16.03
CA ASP A 80 -5.52 -33.10 -16.51
C ASP A 80 -5.49 -31.72 -15.83
N LYS A 81 -4.29 -31.21 -15.58
CA LYS A 81 -4.10 -29.93 -14.89
C LYS A 81 -4.72 -28.77 -15.67
N SER A 82 -4.87 -28.89 -17.00
CA SER A 82 -5.54 -27.86 -17.81
C SER A 82 -7.04 -27.71 -17.48
N GLN A 83 -7.64 -28.70 -16.81
CA GLN A 83 -9.06 -28.68 -16.43
C GLN A 83 -9.29 -28.10 -15.03
N ILE A 84 -8.23 -27.82 -14.27
CA ILE A 84 -8.32 -27.23 -12.93
C ILE A 84 -8.34 -25.71 -13.07
N LEU A 85 -9.49 -25.10 -12.82
CA LEU A 85 -9.68 -23.65 -12.88
C LEU A 85 -9.67 -23.06 -11.46
N ASN A 86 -8.83 -22.04 -11.24
CA ASN A 86 -8.88 -21.26 -10.01
C ASN A 86 -10.00 -20.23 -10.12
N VAL A 87 -10.94 -20.26 -9.16
CA VAL A 87 -12.05 -19.31 -9.09
C VAL A 87 -12.00 -18.66 -7.72
N ASP A 88 -11.82 -17.33 -7.69
CA ASP A 88 -11.98 -16.53 -6.48
C ASP A 88 -12.78 -15.26 -6.76
N GLU A 89 -13.35 -14.69 -5.71
CA GLU A 89 -13.93 -13.36 -5.74
C GLU A 89 -12.92 -12.36 -5.17
N THR A 90 -12.51 -11.40 -5.98
CA THR A 90 -11.69 -10.27 -5.54
C THR A 90 -12.56 -9.03 -5.41
N ALA A 91 -12.86 -8.63 -4.18
CA ALA A 91 -13.59 -7.40 -3.91
C ALA A 91 -12.75 -6.17 -4.28
N ILE A 92 -13.35 -5.24 -5.02
CA ILE A 92 -12.74 -3.95 -5.35
C ILE A 92 -13.18 -2.93 -4.31
N PHE A 93 -12.24 -2.43 -3.51
CA PHE A 93 -12.49 -1.41 -2.50
C PHE A 93 -12.02 -0.04 -3.00
N TYR A 94 -12.93 0.94 -3.02
CA TYR A 94 -12.61 2.33 -3.41
C TYR A 94 -11.80 3.06 -2.31
N ASP A 95 -12.06 2.78 -1.03
CA ASP A 95 -11.34 3.34 0.13
C ASP A 95 -10.32 2.33 0.68
N MET A 96 -9.29 2.01 -0.11
CA MET A 96 -8.28 1.04 0.31
C MET A 96 -7.15 1.75 1.08
N PRO A 97 -7.00 1.54 2.40
CA PRO A 97 -5.81 1.99 3.11
C PRO A 97 -4.57 1.40 2.44
N PRO A 98 -3.38 2.02 2.58
CA PRO A 98 -2.18 1.60 1.86
C PRO A 98 -1.99 0.09 2.00
N GLY A 99 -2.12 -0.63 0.88
CA GLY A 99 -2.18 -2.10 0.87
C GLY A 99 -0.89 -2.78 1.32
N LYS A 100 0.16 -2.01 1.61
CA LYS A 100 1.45 -2.49 2.12
C LYS A 100 1.95 -1.57 3.22
N THR A 101 2.34 -2.17 4.33
CA THR A 101 3.00 -1.52 5.47
C THR A 101 4.41 -2.07 5.60
N LEU A 102 5.35 -1.25 6.08
CA LEU A 102 6.70 -1.73 6.42
C LEU A 102 6.62 -2.59 7.68
N ALA A 103 7.08 -3.83 7.59
CA ALA A 103 7.18 -4.76 8.70
C ALA A 103 8.54 -5.45 8.68
N GLU A 104 9.03 -5.84 9.85
CA GLU A 104 10.29 -6.56 9.97
C GLU A 104 10.21 -7.92 9.25
N ILE A 105 11.32 -8.37 8.65
CA ILE A 105 11.38 -9.67 7.97
C ILE A 105 11.07 -10.79 8.98
N GLY A 106 10.01 -11.54 8.70
CA GLY A 106 9.52 -12.63 9.56
C GLY A 106 8.34 -12.22 10.44
N MET A 107 8.10 -10.92 10.61
CA MET A 107 6.97 -10.39 11.36
C MET A 107 5.76 -10.14 10.45
N ASP A 108 4.59 -10.10 11.07
CA ASP A 108 3.38 -9.71 10.37
C ASP A 108 3.31 -8.17 10.19
N ALA A 109 2.49 -7.74 9.25
CA ALA A 109 2.24 -6.32 8.98
C ALA A 109 0.89 -5.87 9.54
N ARG A 110 0.37 -6.54 10.57
CA ARG A 110 -0.90 -6.15 11.18
C ARG A 110 -0.69 -4.83 11.90
N CYS A 111 -1.38 -3.79 11.47
CA CYS A 111 -1.57 -2.62 12.31
C CYS A 111 -2.37 -3.10 13.52
N LEU A 112 -1.75 -3.13 14.71
CA LEU A 112 -2.49 -3.29 15.95
C LEU A 112 -3.44 -2.10 16.03
N THR A 113 -4.74 -2.33 15.85
CA THR A 113 -5.73 -1.37 16.33
C THR A 113 -5.64 -1.46 17.84
N GLU A 114 -4.85 -0.59 18.46
CA GLU A 114 -5.06 -0.28 19.87
C GLU A 114 -6.53 0.13 19.97
N LYS A 115 -7.36 -0.77 20.51
CA LYS A 115 -8.56 -0.30 21.18
C LYS A 115 -7.99 0.52 22.33
N SER A 116 -8.10 1.84 22.24
CA SER A 116 -7.90 2.73 23.36
C SER A 116 -8.83 2.25 24.48
N THR A 117 -8.31 1.41 25.37
CA THR A 117 -8.91 1.21 26.68
C THR A 117 -8.59 2.47 27.46
N LEU A 118 -9.33 3.55 27.15
CA LEU A 118 -9.67 4.56 28.12
C LEU A 118 -10.56 3.86 29.16
N THR A 119 -9.94 3.38 30.22
CA THR A 119 -10.64 3.15 31.47
C THR A 119 -10.70 4.50 32.18
N ASP A 120 -11.90 5.08 32.23
CA ASP A 120 -12.26 6.06 33.27
C ASP A 120 -12.24 5.38 34.66
#